data_AF-A0A847A8I2-F1
#
_entry.id   AF-A0A847A8I2-F1
#
_cell.length_a   1.000
_cell.length_b   1.000
_cell.length_c   1.000
_cell.angle_alpha   90.00
_cell.angle_beta   90.00
_cell.angle_gamma   90.00
#
_symmetry.space_group_name_H-M   'P 1'
#
loop_
_entity.id
_entity.type
_entity.pdbx_description
1 polymer ?
#
loop_
_entity_poly.entity_id
_entity_poly.type
_entity_poly.pdbx_seq_one_letter_code
_entity_poly.pdbx_strand_id
1 'polypeptide(L)'
;MNRPGRWLLMLIILAIALALPAAGSEKPAAEELQANPVMAVIAGTRVNVREGPSTAHKSLGQLNKEWIPVVDAAPGEEGMTWYKVLSWKLGEGWIREDLVDFSVTYEFGPAPVLMARIYRDLGVNPAMTEEQLGKPERIDQKVMDIDWKLKNVTFIKLIYPEGFVGFWRYERGAVELSDGDFTGGMEGLGGVRFGMGKEEVEAALGAPFSVNNERYKYFGAEDFWYYSTGIGDFLVCFSPDSRVERIIFSLNIP
;
A
#
# COMPACT_ATOMS: atom_id res chain seq x y z
N MET A 1 50.39 -9.86 -55.10
CA MET A 1 50.10 -10.33 -53.73
C MET A 1 50.35 -9.17 -52.77
N ASN A 2 49.31 -8.42 -52.40
CA ASN A 2 49.40 -7.32 -51.42
C ASN A 2 48.24 -7.42 -50.43
N ARG A 3 48.57 -7.33 -49.14
CA ARG A 3 47.68 -7.48 -47.97
C ARG A 3 46.70 -6.29 -47.85
N PRO A 4 45.47 -6.48 -47.35
CA PRO A 4 44.55 -5.38 -47.10
C PRO A 4 44.91 -4.60 -45.83
N GLY A 5 44.77 -3.28 -45.91
CA GLY A 5 45.08 -2.32 -44.85
C GLY A 5 44.12 -2.41 -43.66
N ARG A 6 44.70 -2.31 -42.46
CA ARG A 6 44.00 -2.14 -41.18
C ARG A 6 43.37 -0.76 -41.13
N TRP A 7 42.05 -0.68 -41.11
CA TRP A 7 41.33 0.54 -40.76
C TRP A 7 41.24 0.60 -39.23
N LEU A 8 41.86 1.63 -38.65
CA LEU A 8 41.82 1.93 -37.23
C LEU A 8 40.55 2.74 -36.97
N LEU A 9 39.49 2.11 -36.43
CA LEU A 9 38.37 2.86 -35.83
C LEU A 9 38.78 3.30 -34.42
N MET A 10 39.01 4.60 -34.24
CA MET A 10 39.05 5.24 -32.92
C MET A 10 37.62 5.32 -32.39
N LEU A 11 37.31 4.52 -31.36
CA LEU A 11 36.13 4.74 -30.52
C LEU A 11 36.47 5.83 -29.50
N ILE A 12 35.88 7.01 -29.67
CA ILE A 12 35.82 8.04 -28.65
C ILE A 12 34.78 7.58 -27.63
N ILE A 13 35.23 7.01 -26.50
CA ILE A 13 34.37 6.76 -25.35
C ILE A 13 34.23 8.10 -24.62
N LEU A 14 33.11 8.80 -24.86
CA LEU A 14 32.68 9.91 -24.03
C LEU A 14 32.18 9.33 -22.71
N ALA A 15 33.03 9.33 -21.68
CA ALA A 15 32.62 9.00 -20.33
C ALA A 15 31.72 10.12 -19.80
N ILE A 16 30.41 9.95 -19.95
CA ILE A 16 29.44 10.70 -19.14
C ILE A 16 29.60 10.18 -17.72
N ALA A 17 30.28 10.94 -16.87
CA ALA A 17 30.26 10.71 -15.44
C ALA A 17 28.81 10.86 -14.97
N LEU A 18 28.11 9.73 -14.79
CA LEU A 18 26.92 9.65 -13.97
C LEU A 18 27.35 10.05 -12.56
N ALA A 19 27.09 11.30 -12.19
CA ALA A 19 27.04 11.68 -10.79
C ALA A 19 25.91 10.87 -10.16
N LEU A 20 26.27 9.75 -9.55
CA LEU A 20 25.40 9.07 -8.59
C LEU A 20 25.10 10.11 -7.49
N PRO A 21 23.83 10.45 -7.22
CA PRO A 21 23.53 11.25 -6.05
C PRO A 21 24.09 10.52 -4.84
N ALA A 22 24.87 11.24 -4.04
CA ALA A 22 25.35 10.75 -2.77
C ALA A 22 24.12 10.36 -1.95
N ALA A 23 24.04 9.09 -1.54
CA ALA A 23 22.98 8.58 -0.67
C ALA A 23 23.13 9.18 0.74
N GLY A 24 22.73 10.44 0.90
CA GLY A 24 22.05 10.87 2.11
C GLY A 24 20.57 10.57 1.87
N SER A 25 19.99 9.67 2.67
CA SER A 25 18.56 9.34 2.57
C SER A 25 17.75 10.54 3.05
N GLU A 26 17.45 11.46 2.14
CA GLU A 26 16.46 12.50 2.40
C GLU A 26 15.13 11.83 2.71
N LYS A 27 14.42 12.32 3.73
CA LYS A 27 13.11 11.76 4.07
C LYS A 27 12.12 12.06 2.93
N PRO A 28 11.13 11.19 2.69
CA PRO A 28 10.26 11.34 1.54
C PRO A 28 9.45 12.63 1.61
N ALA A 29 9.33 13.31 0.47
CA ALA A 29 8.56 14.53 0.31
C ALA A 29 7.06 14.23 0.12
N ALA A 30 6.21 15.26 0.23
CA ALA A 30 4.76 15.12 0.08
C ALA A 30 4.35 14.50 -1.26
N GLU A 31 4.91 15.00 -2.37
CA GLU A 31 4.58 14.52 -3.71
C GLU A 31 5.01 13.05 -3.93
N GLU A 32 6.13 12.64 -3.33
CA GLU A 32 6.58 11.25 -3.35
C GLU A 32 5.63 10.34 -2.57
N LEU A 33 5.18 10.76 -1.38
CA LEU A 33 4.25 10.00 -0.53
C LEU A 33 2.84 9.91 -1.14
N GLN A 34 2.37 10.96 -1.79
CA GLN A 34 1.06 10.97 -2.44
C GLN A 34 1.04 9.98 -3.62
N ALA A 35 2.13 9.93 -4.42
CA ALA A 35 2.28 8.97 -5.50
C ALA A 35 2.53 7.55 -4.97
N ASN A 36 3.44 7.42 -4.01
CA ASN A 36 3.95 6.17 -3.46
C ASN A 36 3.99 6.26 -1.93
N PRO A 37 2.84 6.04 -1.26
CA PRO A 37 2.83 5.99 0.18
C PRO A 37 3.76 4.87 0.65
N VAL A 38 4.30 5.04 1.85
CA VAL A 38 5.27 4.10 2.41
C VAL A 38 4.78 3.63 3.77
N MET A 39 5.24 2.45 4.17
CA MET A 39 5.12 2.01 5.54
C MET A 39 6.41 2.43 6.28
N ALA A 40 6.26 3.01 7.47
CA ALA A 40 7.36 3.50 8.31
C ALA A 40 7.19 3.00 9.75
N VAL A 41 8.14 3.30 10.65
CA VAL A 41 8.04 2.94 12.07
C VAL A 41 7.91 4.19 12.93
N ILE A 42 7.00 4.16 13.90
CA ILE A 42 6.99 5.16 14.98
C ILE A 42 8.22 4.92 15.88
N ALA A 43 9.13 5.89 15.96
CA ALA A 43 10.44 5.70 16.58
C ALA A 43 10.43 5.72 18.13
N GLY A 44 9.32 6.13 18.76
CA GLY A 44 9.25 6.40 20.20
C GLY A 44 8.11 5.70 20.94
N THR A 45 8.03 5.97 22.25
CA THR A 45 6.89 5.61 23.09
C THR A 45 6.04 6.85 23.36
N ARG A 46 4.72 6.67 23.45
CA ARG A 46 3.77 7.76 23.71
C ARG A 46 3.89 8.96 22.75
N VAL A 47 4.18 8.67 21.47
CA VAL A 47 4.24 9.66 20.39
C VAL A 47 2.85 10.23 20.15
N ASN A 48 2.70 11.55 20.21
CA ASN A 48 1.42 12.21 19.97
C ASN A 48 1.07 12.16 18.48
N VAL A 49 -0.17 11.75 18.19
CA VAL A 49 -0.79 11.91 16.87
C VAL A 49 -1.72 13.12 16.95
N ARG A 50 -1.64 14.03 15.98
CA ARG A 50 -2.37 15.30 16.02
C ARG A 50 -3.34 15.47 14.85
N GLU A 51 -4.36 16.29 15.06
CA GLU A 51 -5.37 16.62 14.04
C GLU A 51 -4.78 17.38 12.84
N GLY A 52 -3.61 18.03 13.00
CA GLY A 52 -2.94 18.77 11.95
C GLY A 52 -1.43 18.85 12.15
N PRO A 53 -0.68 19.36 11.15
CA PRO A 53 0.78 19.35 11.10
C PRO A 53 1.42 20.44 11.98
N SER A 54 1.08 20.48 13.27
CA SER A 54 1.76 21.36 14.24
C SER A 54 1.48 20.91 15.67
N THR A 55 2.38 21.28 16.58
CA THR A 55 2.14 21.12 18.02
C THR A 55 0.97 21.95 18.58
N ALA A 56 0.48 22.94 17.84
CA ALA A 56 -0.70 23.73 18.19
C ALA A 56 -2.03 22.97 17.97
N HIS A 57 -2.08 22.02 17.04
CA HIS A 57 -3.26 21.20 16.80
C HIS A 57 -3.53 20.25 17.97
N LYS A 58 -4.81 19.94 18.21
CA LYS A 58 -5.22 19.01 19.26
C LYS A 58 -4.60 17.63 19.06
N SER A 59 -4.21 17.01 20.17
CA SER A 59 -3.77 15.60 20.18
C SER A 59 -4.99 14.68 20.07
N LEU A 60 -4.95 13.78 19.10
CA LEU A 60 -5.92 12.69 18.93
C LEU A 60 -5.65 11.55 19.93
N GLY A 61 -4.40 11.40 20.35
CA GLY A 61 -3.97 10.34 21.24
C GLY A 61 -2.47 10.09 21.14
N GLN A 62 -2.05 8.96 21.72
CA GLN A 62 -0.64 8.57 21.77
C GLN A 62 -0.45 7.15 21.23
N LEU A 63 0.57 6.97 20.41
CA LEU A 63 1.01 5.67 19.89
C LEU A 63 2.37 5.29 20.45
N ASN A 64 2.66 4.00 20.46
CA ASN A 64 3.99 3.48 20.79
C ASN A 64 4.70 3.07 19.50
N LYS A 65 5.86 2.44 19.62
CA LYS A 65 6.56 1.87 18.49
C LYS A 65 5.69 0.82 17.79
N GLU A 66 5.27 1.15 16.59
CA GLU A 66 4.53 0.29 15.67
C GLU A 66 4.86 0.71 14.23
N TRP A 67 4.65 -0.20 13.30
CA TRP A 67 4.62 0.15 11.88
C TRP A 67 3.44 1.08 11.62
N ILE A 68 3.50 1.96 10.62
CA ILE A 68 2.40 2.86 10.24
C ILE A 68 2.46 3.25 8.76
N PRO A 69 1.33 3.26 8.03
CA PRO A 69 1.28 3.86 6.70
C PRO A 69 1.46 5.36 6.82
N VAL A 70 2.37 5.91 6.00
CA VAL A 70 2.62 7.33 5.81
C VAL A 70 2.22 7.68 4.39
N VAL A 71 1.29 8.62 4.26
CA VAL A 71 0.61 8.91 2.99
C VAL A 71 0.77 10.33 2.49
N ASP A 72 1.26 11.23 3.33
CA ASP A 72 1.47 12.64 2.96
C ASP A 72 2.48 13.31 3.89
N ALA A 73 2.95 14.49 3.49
CA ALA A 73 3.78 15.35 4.32
C ALA A 73 3.36 16.82 4.17
N ALA A 74 3.55 17.59 5.24
CA ALA A 74 3.28 19.03 5.24
C ALA A 74 4.29 19.77 6.13
N PRO A 75 4.70 20.99 5.77
CA PRO A 75 5.45 21.84 6.68
C PRO A 75 4.55 22.27 7.84
N GLY A 76 5.07 22.15 9.06
CA GLY A 76 4.42 22.69 10.25
C GLY A 76 4.78 24.14 10.52
N GLU A 77 3.96 24.81 11.33
CA GLU A 77 4.15 26.22 11.71
C GLU A 77 5.49 26.46 12.42
N GLU A 78 6.02 25.43 13.08
CA GLU A 78 7.32 25.42 13.77
C GLU A 78 8.53 25.13 12.86
N GLY A 79 8.32 25.00 11.54
CA GLY A 79 9.40 24.73 10.57
C GLY A 79 9.86 23.28 10.50
N MET A 80 9.17 22.36 11.18
CA MET A 80 9.40 20.92 11.09
C MET A 80 8.45 20.29 10.08
N THR A 81 8.87 19.23 9.40
CA THR A 81 7.97 18.44 8.56
C THR A 81 7.08 17.57 9.45
N TRP A 82 5.82 17.42 9.05
CA TRP A 82 4.86 16.51 9.66
C TRP A 82 4.38 15.52 8.62
N TYR A 83 4.22 14.27 9.02
CA TYR A 83 3.76 13.18 8.19
C TYR A 83 2.34 12.80 8.53
N LYS A 84 1.48 12.71 7.51
CA LYS A 84 0.13 12.17 7.65
C LYS A 84 0.20 10.66 7.73
N VAL A 85 -0.38 10.10 8.78
CA VAL A 85 -0.36 8.69 9.09
C VAL A 85 -1.76 8.11 9.21
N LEU A 86 -1.90 6.83 8.86
CA LEU A 86 -3.16 6.10 9.01
C LEU A 86 -3.10 5.21 10.26
N SER A 87 -3.63 5.69 11.39
CA SER A 87 -3.61 4.92 12.63
C SER A 87 -4.80 3.96 12.73
N TRP A 88 -4.51 2.70 13.02
CA TRP A 88 -5.50 1.67 13.34
C TRP A 88 -6.41 2.05 14.51
N LYS A 89 -5.90 2.85 15.45
CA LYS A 89 -6.59 3.19 16.71
C LYS A 89 -7.17 4.60 16.70
N LEU A 90 -6.47 5.55 16.08
CA LEU A 90 -6.75 6.98 16.22
C LEU A 90 -7.35 7.63 14.97
N GLY A 91 -7.49 6.90 13.87
CA GLY A 91 -7.89 7.51 12.61
C GLY A 91 -6.69 8.12 11.86
N GLU A 92 -7.00 9.03 10.93
CA GLU A 92 -5.97 9.81 10.25
C GLU A 92 -5.41 10.88 11.19
N GLY A 93 -4.11 11.12 11.13
CA GLY A 93 -3.50 12.20 11.89
C GLY A 93 -2.07 12.48 11.48
N TRP A 94 -1.42 13.37 12.21
CA TRP A 94 -0.09 13.88 11.87
C TRP A 94 0.92 13.58 12.97
N ILE A 95 2.11 13.13 12.57
CA ILE A 95 3.27 12.88 13.44
C ILE A 95 4.46 13.67 12.91
N ARG A 96 5.21 14.31 13.81
CA ARG A 96 6.38 15.11 13.46
C ARG A 96 7.54 14.23 12.97
N GLU A 97 8.32 14.75 12.04
CA GLU A 97 9.35 14.01 11.31
C GLU A 97 10.43 13.32 12.13
N ASP A 98 10.75 13.80 13.33
CA ASP A 98 11.76 13.22 14.24
C ASP A 98 11.25 11.98 14.99
N LEU A 99 9.95 11.70 14.87
CA LEU A 99 9.27 10.58 15.53
C LEU A 99 8.86 9.48 14.53
N VAL A 100 9.21 9.64 13.25
CA VAL A 100 8.95 8.68 12.16
C VAL A 100 10.29 8.21 11.58
N ASP A 101 10.50 6.91 11.59
CA ASP A 101 11.70 6.24 11.09
C ASP A 101 11.41 5.54 9.74
N PHE A 102 12.04 6.05 8.69
CA PHE A 102 11.99 5.51 7.32
C PHE A 102 13.19 4.60 7.01
N SER A 103 14.13 4.42 7.94
CA SER A 103 15.36 3.66 7.70
C SER A 103 15.14 2.14 7.64
N VAL A 104 13.94 1.66 7.98
CA VAL A 104 13.64 0.24 7.92
C VAL A 104 13.40 -0.18 6.48
N THR A 105 14.43 -0.76 5.87
CA THR A 105 14.31 -1.39 4.56
C THR A 105 13.49 -2.65 4.67
N TYR A 106 12.45 -2.75 3.86
CA TYR A 106 11.69 -3.98 3.73
C TYR A 106 12.54 -5.05 3.07
N GLU A 107 12.75 -6.17 3.78
CA GLU A 107 13.39 -7.36 3.20
C GLU A 107 12.55 -7.98 2.07
N PHE A 108 11.31 -7.51 1.85
CA PHE A 108 10.31 -8.10 0.96
C PHE A 108 10.13 -7.41 -0.41
N GLY A 109 10.98 -6.47 -0.82
CA GLY A 109 10.89 -5.83 -2.15
C GLY A 109 9.82 -4.71 -2.26
N PRO A 110 9.19 -4.45 -3.42
CA PRO A 110 8.21 -3.37 -3.62
C PRO A 110 6.82 -3.63 -2.97
N ALA A 111 6.59 -4.85 -2.47
CA ALA A 111 5.42 -5.28 -1.72
C ALA A 111 4.83 -4.27 -0.68
N PRO A 112 5.66 -3.59 0.14
CA PRO A 112 5.18 -2.64 1.15
C PRO A 112 4.56 -1.37 0.57
N VAL A 113 4.99 -0.96 -0.64
CA VAL A 113 4.40 0.19 -1.33
C VAL A 113 2.99 -0.14 -1.78
N LEU A 114 2.78 -1.33 -2.36
CA LEU A 114 1.44 -1.78 -2.74
C LEU A 114 0.51 -1.84 -1.51
N MET A 115 1.01 -2.29 -0.36
CA MET A 115 0.23 -2.25 0.88
C MET A 115 -0.11 -0.86 1.35
N ALA A 116 0.85 0.05 1.37
CA ALA A 116 0.61 1.42 1.74
C ALA A 116 -0.43 2.08 0.79
N ARG A 117 -0.41 1.74 -0.50
CA ARG A 117 -1.43 2.19 -1.47
C ARG A 117 -2.82 1.61 -1.13
N ILE A 118 -2.93 0.31 -0.83
CA ILE A 118 -4.20 -0.30 -0.42
C ILE A 118 -4.74 0.39 0.86
N TYR A 119 -3.89 0.63 1.86
CA TYR A 119 -4.30 1.34 3.08
C TYR A 119 -4.69 2.78 2.83
N ARG A 120 -4.03 3.49 1.91
CA ARG A 120 -4.44 4.83 1.48
C ARG A 120 -5.83 4.80 0.83
N ASP A 121 -6.06 3.84 -0.06
CA ASP A 121 -7.28 3.79 -0.88
C ASP A 121 -8.51 3.30 -0.09
N LEU A 122 -8.31 2.43 0.91
CA LEU A 122 -9.41 1.81 1.68
C LEU A 122 -9.45 2.25 3.15
N GLY A 123 -8.37 2.84 3.67
CA GLY A 123 -8.17 2.99 5.11
C GLY A 123 -7.69 1.70 5.79
N VAL A 124 -7.41 1.82 7.09
CA VAL A 124 -6.94 0.70 7.94
C VAL A 124 -8.04 0.14 8.87
N ASN A 125 -9.24 0.72 8.85
CA ASN A 125 -10.38 0.29 9.66
C ASN A 125 -11.72 0.63 8.96
N PRO A 126 -12.84 0.03 9.41
CA PRO A 126 -14.15 0.23 8.77
C PRO A 126 -14.61 1.69 8.66
N ALA A 127 -14.28 2.54 9.64
CA ALA A 127 -14.73 3.94 9.63
C ALA A 127 -14.00 4.74 8.54
N MET A 128 -12.71 4.50 8.35
CA MET A 128 -11.96 5.10 7.24
C MET A 128 -12.47 4.58 5.90
N THR A 129 -12.81 3.29 5.78
CA THR A 129 -13.38 2.76 4.53
C THR A 129 -14.71 3.41 4.19
N GLU A 130 -15.57 3.65 5.19
CA GLU A 130 -16.80 4.41 4.98
C GLU A 130 -16.53 5.87 4.56
N GLU A 131 -15.47 6.49 5.08
CA GLU A 131 -15.06 7.84 4.66
C GLU A 131 -14.56 7.87 3.20
N GLN A 132 -13.76 6.87 2.80
CA GLN A 132 -13.16 6.81 1.47
C GLN A 132 -14.14 6.34 0.38
N LEU A 133 -14.95 5.32 0.66
CA LEU A 133 -15.84 4.69 -0.31
C LEU A 133 -17.31 5.10 -0.13
N GLY A 134 -17.62 5.87 0.90
CA GLY A 134 -18.98 6.15 1.32
C GLY A 134 -19.63 5.00 2.10
N LYS A 135 -20.91 5.17 2.42
CA LYS A 135 -21.68 4.20 3.21
C LYS A 135 -21.83 2.87 2.48
N PRO A 136 -21.50 1.73 3.12
CA PRO A 136 -21.80 0.43 2.54
C PRO A 136 -23.31 0.21 2.47
N GLU A 137 -23.76 -0.55 1.49
CA GLU A 137 -25.16 -0.96 1.37
C GLU A 137 -25.56 -1.90 2.51
N ARG A 138 -24.63 -2.73 2.95
CA ARG A 138 -24.82 -3.71 4.01
C ARG A 138 -23.53 -3.99 4.75
N ILE A 139 -23.64 -4.30 6.04
CA ILE A 139 -22.53 -4.79 6.86
C ILE A 139 -22.91 -6.16 7.38
N ASP A 140 -22.16 -7.18 6.96
CA ASP A 140 -22.29 -8.54 7.48
C ASP A 140 -21.25 -8.77 8.57
N GLN A 141 -21.62 -9.48 9.65
CA GLN A 141 -20.70 -9.86 10.71
C GLN A 141 -20.83 -11.34 11.03
N LYS A 142 -19.69 -12.00 11.21
CA LYS A 142 -19.62 -13.42 11.59
C LYS A 142 -18.55 -13.64 12.64
N VAL A 143 -18.92 -14.22 13.77
CA VAL A 143 -17.95 -14.67 14.78
C VAL A 143 -17.49 -16.08 14.42
N MET A 144 -16.19 -16.31 14.45
CA MET A 144 -15.60 -17.60 14.18
C MET A 144 -14.27 -17.80 14.90
N ASP A 145 -13.91 -19.06 15.07
CA ASP A 145 -12.56 -19.46 15.38
C ASP A 145 -11.79 -19.61 14.08
N ILE A 146 -10.70 -18.88 13.93
CA ILE A 146 -9.81 -19.02 12.78
C ILE A 146 -8.90 -20.23 13.00
N ASP A 147 -8.29 -20.32 14.18
CA ASP A 147 -7.48 -21.46 14.60
C ASP A 147 -7.60 -21.71 16.11
N TRP A 148 -6.62 -22.41 16.70
CA TRP A 148 -6.60 -22.70 18.13
C TRP A 148 -6.17 -21.50 19.01
N LYS A 149 -5.44 -20.53 18.46
CA LYS A 149 -5.01 -19.29 19.15
C LYS A 149 -5.96 -18.12 18.90
N LEU A 150 -6.53 -18.05 17.71
CA LEU A 150 -7.41 -16.97 17.25
C LEU A 150 -8.86 -17.41 17.35
N LYS A 151 -9.35 -17.36 18.60
CA LYS A 151 -10.72 -17.68 18.99
C LYS A 151 -11.59 -16.43 19.00
N ASN A 152 -12.90 -16.61 18.79
CA ASN A 152 -13.89 -15.54 18.88
C ASN A 152 -13.57 -14.30 18.00
N VAL A 153 -12.96 -14.50 16.84
CA VAL A 153 -12.66 -13.41 15.91
C VAL A 153 -13.94 -13.04 15.16
N THR A 154 -14.26 -11.75 15.10
CA THR A 154 -15.35 -11.27 14.25
C THR A 154 -14.81 -10.92 12.87
N PHE A 155 -15.30 -11.57 11.84
CA PHE A 155 -15.20 -11.08 10.48
C PHE A 155 -16.27 -10.02 10.22
N ILE A 156 -15.87 -8.83 9.79
CA ILE A 156 -16.75 -7.72 9.44
C ILE A 156 -16.61 -7.47 7.95
N LYS A 157 -17.70 -7.57 7.19
CA LYS A 157 -17.72 -7.40 5.74
C LYS A 157 -18.60 -6.22 5.35
N LEU A 158 -17.98 -5.17 4.83
CA LEU A 158 -18.64 -3.96 4.29
C LEU A 158 -18.93 -4.23 2.81
N ILE A 159 -20.20 -4.21 2.44
CA ILE A 159 -20.65 -4.58 1.09
C ILE A 159 -21.05 -3.33 0.33
N TYR A 160 -20.54 -3.24 -0.89
CA TYR A 160 -20.75 -2.15 -1.85
C TYR A 160 -21.34 -2.73 -3.15
N PRO A 161 -21.91 -1.88 -4.03
CA PRO A 161 -22.56 -2.36 -5.27
C PRO A 161 -21.66 -3.25 -6.14
N GLU A 162 -20.36 -2.93 -6.22
CA GLU A 162 -19.39 -3.61 -7.08
C GLU A 162 -18.21 -4.20 -6.30
N GLY A 163 -18.44 -4.56 -5.04
CA GLY A 163 -17.42 -5.26 -4.26
C GLY A 163 -17.64 -5.28 -2.76
N PHE A 164 -16.59 -5.61 -2.02
CA PHE A 164 -16.61 -5.56 -0.56
C PHE A 164 -15.22 -5.32 0.03
N VAL A 165 -15.21 -4.89 1.29
CA VAL A 165 -14.02 -4.86 2.14
C VAL A 165 -14.27 -5.65 3.42
N GLY A 166 -13.36 -6.55 3.75
CA GLY A 166 -13.34 -7.36 4.96
C GLY A 166 -12.39 -6.81 6.02
N PHE A 167 -12.74 -7.02 7.28
CA PHE A 167 -11.89 -6.78 8.44
C PHE A 167 -11.97 -7.92 9.44
N TRP A 168 -10.84 -8.25 10.04
CA TRP A 168 -10.77 -9.07 11.26
C TRP A 168 -10.85 -8.16 12.48
N ARG A 169 -11.75 -8.48 13.42
CA ARG A 169 -11.78 -7.88 14.76
C ARG A 169 -11.52 -8.95 15.81
N TYR A 170 -10.40 -8.80 16.53
CA TYR A 170 -9.96 -9.72 17.57
C TYR A 170 -10.63 -9.42 18.91
N GLU A 171 -10.61 -10.39 19.84
CA GLU A 171 -11.24 -10.29 21.16
C GLU A 171 -10.78 -9.06 21.97
N ARG A 172 -9.53 -8.62 21.79
CA ARG A 172 -8.97 -7.43 22.44
C ARG A 172 -9.28 -6.10 21.73
N GLY A 173 -10.13 -6.13 20.71
CA GLY A 173 -10.60 -4.95 19.98
C GLY A 173 -9.69 -4.47 18.86
N ALA A 174 -8.54 -5.11 18.61
CA ALA A 174 -7.73 -4.82 17.43
C ALA A 174 -8.53 -5.14 16.16
N VAL A 175 -8.44 -4.26 15.16
CA VAL A 175 -9.11 -4.39 13.86
C VAL A 175 -8.04 -4.31 12.77
N GLU A 176 -8.07 -5.26 11.85
CA GLU A 176 -7.13 -5.36 10.74
C GLU A 176 -7.88 -5.58 9.43
N LEU A 177 -7.41 -4.92 8.37
CA LEU A 177 -7.91 -5.15 7.02
C LEU A 177 -7.62 -6.61 6.63
N SER A 178 -8.61 -7.32 6.10
CA SER A 178 -8.47 -8.73 5.77
C SER A 178 -8.42 -8.97 4.27
N ASP A 179 -9.47 -8.62 3.54
CA ASP A 179 -9.64 -9.00 2.15
C ASP A 179 -10.59 -8.03 1.45
N GLY A 180 -10.54 -8.04 0.13
CA GLY A 180 -11.48 -7.31 -0.69
C GLY A 180 -11.50 -7.85 -2.10
N ASP A 181 -12.63 -7.64 -2.74
CA ASP A 181 -12.91 -8.16 -4.06
C ASP A 181 -13.83 -7.17 -4.75
N PHE A 182 -13.34 -6.56 -5.82
CA PHE A 182 -14.00 -5.47 -6.50
C PHE A 182 -14.03 -5.72 -7.99
N THR A 183 -15.18 -5.51 -8.60
CA THR A 183 -15.38 -5.47 -10.05
C THR A 183 -15.55 -4.04 -10.59
N GLY A 184 -15.52 -3.05 -9.69
CA GLY A 184 -15.62 -1.63 -9.99
C GLY A 184 -16.13 -0.86 -8.76
N GLY A 185 -16.99 0.14 -8.97
CA GLY A 185 -17.57 0.98 -7.90
C GLY A 185 -16.59 1.96 -7.23
N MET A 186 -15.30 1.75 -7.44
CA MET A 186 -14.20 2.66 -7.11
C MET A 186 -13.36 2.90 -8.36
N GLU A 187 -12.63 4.01 -8.40
CA GLU A 187 -11.79 4.37 -9.56
C GLU A 187 -10.65 3.37 -9.79
N GLY A 188 -10.11 2.82 -8.71
CA GLY A 188 -9.01 1.87 -8.69
C GLY A 188 -8.55 1.56 -7.28
N LEU A 189 -7.69 0.56 -7.15
CA LEU A 189 -7.10 0.09 -5.89
C LEU A 189 -5.61 -0.23 -6.09
N GLY A 190 -4.77 0.17 -5.14
CA GLY A 190 -3.35 -0.20 -5.12
C GLY A 190 -2.52 0.47 -6.24
N GLY A 191 -3.05 1.53 -6.85
CA GLY A 191 -2.48 2.15 -8.06
C GLY A 191 -2.93 1.50 -9.37
N VAL A 192 -3.87 0.55 -9.33
CA VAL A 192 -4.50 -0.05 -10.52
C VAL A 192 -5.93 0.44 -10.65
N ARG A 193 -6.37 0.82 -11.85
CA ARG A 193 -7.70 1.33 -12.17
C ARG A 193 -8.43 0.32 -13.03
N PHE A 194 -9.74 0.24 -12.87
CA PHE A 194 -10.59 -0.55 -13.76
C PHE A 194 -10.48 -0.01 -15.19
N GLY A 195 -10.41 -0.93 -16.16
CA GLY A 195 -10.23 -0.61 -17.57
C GLY A 195 -8.78 -0.40 -18.03
N MET A 196 -7.77 -0.41 -17.14
CA MET A 196 -6.37 -0.35 -17.57
C MET A 196 -5.98 -1.59 -18.38
N GLY A 197 -5.12 -1.42 -19.38
CA GLY A 197 -4.49 -2.52 -20.11
C GLY A 197 -3.31 -3.11 -19.35
N LYS A 198 -2.85 -4.29 -19.77
CA LYS A 198 -1.71 -5.01 -19.16
C LYS A 198 -0.42 -4.17 -19.08
N GLU A 199 -0.09 -3.43 -20.14
CA GLU A 199 1.09 -2.55 -20.17
C GLU A 199 1.00 -1.43 -19.13
N GLU A 200 -0.19 -0.85 -18.93
CA GLU A 200 -0.43 0.20 -17.93
C GLU A 200 -0.31 -0.37 -16.50
N VAL A 201 -0.81 -1.60 -16.28
CA VAL A 201 -0.65 -2.31 -15.00
C VAL A 201 0.83 -2.61 -14.71
N GLU A 202 1.58 -3.09 -15.69
CA GLU A 202 3.01 -3.36 -15.54
C GLU A 202 3.81 -2.07 -15.30
N ALA A 203 3.42 -0.95 -15.92
CA ALA A 203 4.01 0.35 -15.62
C ALA A 203 3.71 0.82 -14.18
N ALA A 204 2.51 0.53 -13.66
CA ALA A 204 2.08 0.96 -12.33
C ALA A 204 2.63 0.12 -11.17
N LEU A 205 2.79 -1.19 -11.39
CA LEU A 205 3.15 -2.17 -10.35
C LEU A 205 4.47 -2.90 -10.61
N GLY A 206 5.04 -2.80 -11.81
CA GLY A 206 6.11 -3.66 -12.29
C GLY A 206 5.59 -5.02 -12.78
N ALA A 207 6.54 -5.88 -13.13
CA ALA A 207 6.25 -7.24 -13.58
C ALA A 207 5.55 -8.04 -12.47
N PRO A 208 4.52 -8.84 -12.80
CA PRO A 208 3.86 -9.69 -11.82
C PRO A 208 4.78 -10.79 -11.31
N PHE A 209 4.55 -11.23 -10.08
CA PHE A 209 5.28 -12.36 -9.51
C PHE A 209 4.93 -13.67 -10.23
N SER A 210 3.66 -13.84 -10.64
CA SER A 210 3.24 -14.93 -11.51
C SER A 210 1.97 -14.58 -12.27
N VAL A 211 1.71 -15.28 -13.37
CA VAL A 211 0.50 -15.17 -14.19
C VAL A 211 -0.30 -16.46 -14.10
N ASN A 212 -1.62 -16.38 -13.91
CA ASN A 212 -2.57 -17.50 -13.91
C ASN A 212 -2.18 -18.67 -12.99
N ASN A 213 -1.60 -18.35 -11.84
CA ASN A 213 -1.09 -19.36 -10.91
C ASN A 213 -2.24 -20.21 -10.34
N GLU A 214 -2.19 -21.52 -10.58
CA GLU A 214 -3.21 -22.50 -10.17
C GLU A 214 -3.63 -22.38 -8.71
N ARG A 215 -2.70 -21.98 -7.83
CA ARG A 215 -2.98 -21.78 -6.40
C ARG A 215 -4.14 -20.82 -6.15
N TYR A 216 -4.35 -19.84 -7.03
CA TYR A 216 -5.32 -18.76 -6.83
C TYR A 216 -6.57 -18.87 -7.71
N LYS A 217 -6.72 -19.95 -8.49
CA LYS A 217 -7.92 -20.15 -9.31
C LYS A 217 -9.21 -20.34 -8.51
N TYR A 218 -9.12 -20.62 -7.21
CA TYR A 218 -10.29 -20.70 -6.34
C TYR A 218 -11.04 -19.36 -6.21
N PHE A 219 -10.42 -18.24 -6.58
CA PHE A 219 -11.10 -16.95 -6.70
C PHE A 219 -12.01 -16.85 -7.95
N GLY A 220 -11.96 -17.85 -8.84
CA GLY A 220 -12.78 -17.90 -10.05
C GLY A 220 -12.30 -16.99 -11.18
N ALA A 221 -11.05 -16.55 -11.15
CA ALA A 221 -10.44 -15.75 -12.23
C ALA A 221 -9.67 -16.65 -13.22
N GLU A 222 -9.79 -16.37 -14.52
CA GLU A 222 -9.15 -17.15 -15.58
C GLU A 222 -7.87 -16.49 -16.13
N ASP A 223 -7.90 -15.16 -16.33
CA ASP A 223 -6.75 -14.34 -16.73
C ASP A 223 -6.44 -13.32 -15.63
N PHE A 224 -5.35 -13.53 -14.90
CA PHE A 224 -4.95 -12.67 -13.81
C PHE A 224 -3.45 -12.67 -13.57
N TRP A 225 -3.00 -11.53 -13.06
CA TRP A 225 -1.65 -11.31 -12.58
C TRP A 225 -1.62 -11.29 -11.07
N TYR A 226 -0.65 -11.99 -10.50
CA TYR A 226 -0.43 -12.06 -9.06
C TYR A 226 0.75 -11.19 -8.64
N TYR A 227 0.51 -10.36 -7.64
CA TYR A 227 1.48 -9.55 -6.93
C TYR A 227 1.48 -9.93 -5.46
N SER A 228 2.67 -9.98 -4.86
CA SER A 228 2.78 -10.11 -3.41
C SER A 228 2.72 -8.72 -2.78
N THR A 229 1.92 -8.60 -1.73
CA THR A 229 1.90 -7.42 -0.87
C THR A 229 2.91 -7.54 0.30
N GLY A 230 3.70 -8.61 0.32
CA GLY A 230 4.66 -8.93 1.37
C GLY A 230 4.03 -9.65 2.55
N ILE A 231 2.78 -9.31 2.88
CA ILE A 231 2.00 -9.98 3.93
C ILE A 231 0.67 -10.55 3.40
N GLY A 232 0.53 -10.69 2.09
CA GLY A 232 -0.68 -11.20 1.45
C GLY A 232 -0.59 -11.23 -0.07
N ASP A 233 -1.75 -11.41 -0.68
CA ASP A 233 -1.97 -11.59 -2.11
C ASP A 233 -2.69 -10.38 -2.69
N PHE A 234 -2.30 -9.97 -3.90
CA PHE A 234 -3.00 -8.98 -4.72
C PHE A 234 -3.10 -9.47 -6.16
N LEU A 235 -4.33 -9.61 -6.64
CA LEU A 235 -4.64 -10.12 -7.97
C LEU A 235 -5.26 -9.01 -8.80
N VAL A 236 -4.74 -8.84 -10.01
CA VAL A 236 -5.33 -8.01 -11.06
C VAL A 236 -5.87 -8.95 -12.12
N CYS A 237 -7.20 -9.01 -12.24
CA CYS A 237 -7.90 -9.88 -13.18
C CYS A 237 -8.32 -9.09 -14.42
N PHE A 238 -8.21 -9.74 -15.57
CA PHE A 238 -8.44 -9.13 -16.88
C PHE A 238 -9.63 -9.76 -17.59
N SER A 239 -10.40 -8.91 -18.24
CA SER A 239 -11.44 -9.29 -19.19
C SER A 239 -10.84 -9.90 -20.47
N PRO A 240 -11.66 -10.53 -21.34
CA PRO A 240 -11.20 -11.09 -22.62
C PRO A 240 -10.52 -10.09 -23.56
N ASP A 241 -10.84 -8.79 -23.46
CA ASP A 241 -10.16 -7.70 -24.19
C ASP A 241 -8.91 -7.16 -23.45
N SER A 242 -8.40 -7.90 -22.46
CA SER A 242 -7.19 -7.60 -21.68
C SER A 242 -7.26 -6.28 -20.91
N ARG A 243 -8.42 -5.96 -20.36
CA ARG A 243 -8.64 -4.79 -19.49
C ARG A 243 -8.90 -5.22 -18.05
N VAL A 244 -8.43 -4.45 -17.07
CA VAL A 244 -8.70 -4.74 -15.66
C VAL A 244 -10.20 -4.70 -15.39
N GLU A 245 -10.78 -5.83 -15.00
CA GLU A 245 -12.21 -5.97 -14.69
C GLU A 245 -12.47 -6.32 -13.22
N ARG A 246 -11.46 -6.86 -12.53
CA ARG A 246 -11.59 -7.27 -11.13
C ARG A 246 -10.26 -7.15 -10.41
N ILE A 247 -10.29 -6.65 -9.18
CA ILE A 247 -9.13 -6.53 -8.29
C ILE A 247 -9.47 -7.25 -7.00
N ILE A 248 -8.60 -8.17 -6.59
CA ILE A 248 -8.77 -8.97 -5.37
C ILE A 248 -7.54 -8.77 -4.51
N PHE A 249 -7.71 -8.58 -3.21
CA PHE A 249 -6.62 -8.68 -2.26
C PHE A 249 -7.03 -9.54 -1.07
N SER A 250 -6.04 -10.20 -0.48
CA SER A 250 -6.21 -10.99 0.74
C SER A 250 -4.94 -10.84 1.57
N LEU A 251 -5.08 -10.38 2.80
CA LEU A 251 -4.00 -10.19 3.73
C LEU A 251 -3.95 -11.40 4.67
N ASN A 252 -2.74 -11.90 4.91
CA ASN A 252 -2.56 -13.05 5.77
C ASN A 252 -3.05 -12.72 7.18
N ILE A 253 -3.71 -13.70 7.78
CA ILE A 253 -4.08 -13.63 9.19
C ILE A 253 -2.77 -13.77 9.99
N PRO A 254 -2.52 -12.89 10.97
CA PRO A 254 -1.33 -12.95 11.83
C PRO A 254 -1.21 -14.25 12.64
#